data_AF-A0A930EQ71-F1
#
_entry.id   AF-A0A930EQ71-F1
#
_cell.length_a   1.000
_cell.length_b   1.000
_cell.length_c   1.000
_cell.angle_alpha   90.00
_cell.angle_beta   90.00
_cell.angle_gamma   90.00
#
_symmetry.space_group_name_H-M   'P 1'
#
loop_
_entity.id
_entity.type
_entity.pdbx_description
1 polymer ?
#
loop_
_entity_poly.entity_id
_entity_poly.type
_entity_poly.pdbx_seq_one_letter_code
_entity_poly.pdbx_strand_id
1 'polypeptide(L)'
;MYKKTIECTDFDGNKIKDDYYFNFTKAEILEFDNSEIGGMEQYIERIQKEKDNTKLFKLFKDLILKAYGEKSQDGRRFIKSEEKAIEFSQTEAYSELVMELVSDADAAAEFVNSVCASVLKDQKLNPVSK
;
A
#
# COMPACT_ATOMS: atom_id res chain seq x y z
N MET A 1 -0.24 -5.11 9.66
CA MET A 1 -1.11 -5.66 8.61
C MET A 1 -2.43 -4.94 8.65
N TYR A 2 -2.70 -4.21 7.59
CA TYR A 2 -3.97 -3.56 7.32
C TYR A 2 -4.90 -4.55 6.63
N LYS A 3 -6.19 -4.52 6.98
CA LYS A 3 -7.24 -5.30 6.34
C LYS A 3 -8.25 -4.32 5.76
N LYS A 4 -8.60 -4.47 4.48
CA LYS A 4 -9.63 -3.68 3.82
C LYS A 4 -10.67 -4.61 3.22
N THR A 5 -11.92 -4.43 3.61
CA THR A 5 -13.04 -5.09 2.95
C THR A 5 -13.40 -4.27 1.71
N ILE A 6 -13.43 -4.91 0.55
CA ILE A 6 -13.76 -4.26 -0.72
C ILE A 6 -15.01 -4.91 -1.29
N GLU A 7 -16.00 -4.09 -1.64
CA GLU A 7 -17.22 -4.52 -2.31
C GLU A 7 -17.10 -4.17 -3.80
N CYS A 8 -17.31 -5.15 -4.68
CA CYS A 8 -17.27 -4.95 -6.13
C CYS A 8 -18.24 -5.89 -6.84
N THR A 9 -18.46 -5.67 -8.13
CA THR A 9 -19.18 -6.62 -9.00
C THR A 9 -18.15 -7.37 -9.83
N ASP A 10 -18.19 -8.70 -9.87
CA ASP A 10 -17.27 -9.49 -10.68
C ASP A 10 -17.65 -9.52 -12.18
N PHE A 11 -16.83 -10.21 -12.98
CA PHE A 11 -17.04 -10.32 -14.43
C PHE A 11 -18.31 -11.12 -14.81
N ASP A 12 -18.88 -11.89 -13.88
CA ASP A 12 -20.14 -12.63 -14.06
C ASP A 12 -21.36 -11.83 -13.55
N GLY A 13 -21.14 -10.61 -13.03
CA GLY A 13 -22.19 -9.73 -12.52
C GLY A 13 -22.60 -10.02 -11.07
N ASN A 14 -21.87 -10.86 -10.34
CA ASN A 14 -22.15 -11.12 -8.93
C ASN A 14 -21.53 -10.05 -8.04
N LYS A 15 -22.24 -9.68 -6.97
CA LYS A 15 -21.68 -8.81 -5.93
C LYS A 15 -20.76 -9.63 -5.03
N ILE A 16 -19.50 -9.22 -4.96
CA ILE A 16 -18.47 -9.77 -4.09
C ILE A 16 -18.20 -8.78 -2.95
N LYS A 17 -17.93 -9.33 -1.76
CA LYS A 17 -17.50 -8.57 -0.58
C LYS A 17 -16.43 -9.38 0.14
N ASP A 18 -15.18 -9.08 -0.17
CA ASP A 18 -14.03 -9.85 0.31
C ASP A 18 -13.06 -9.00 1.12
N ASP A 19 -12.31 -9.67 2.01
CA ASP A 19 -11.28 -9.08 2.83
C ASP A 19 -9.90 -9.22 2.16
N TYR A 20 -9.26 -8.08 1.88
CA TYR A 20 -7.91 -8.01 1.33
C TYR A 20 -6.93 -7.51 2.39
N TYR A 21 -5.71 -8.05 2.34
CA TYR A 21 -4.69 -7.77 3.35
C TYR A 21 -3.49 -7.08 2.73
N PHE A 22 -2.97 -6.09 3.46
CA PHE A 22 -1.86 -5.26 3.05
C PHE A 22 -0.86 -5.11 4.18
N ASN A 23 0.42 -5.28 3.90
CA ASN A 23 1.46 -5.14 4.92
C ASN A 23 2.83 -4.83 4.33
N PHE A 24 3.45 -3.78 4.85
CA PHE A 24 4.90 -3.64 4.83
C PHE A 24 5.50 -4.05 6.19
N THR A 25 6.59 -4.78 6.12
CA THR A 25 7.47 -4.98 7.27
C THR A 25 8.29 -3.73 7.54
N LYS A 26 8.82 -3.62 8.77
CA LYS A 26 9.73 -2.51 9.12
C LYS A 26 10.97 -2.47 8.22
N ALA A 27 11.48 -3.64 7.81
CA ALA A 27 12.63 -3.74 6.92
C ALA A 27 12.30 -3.18 5.52
N GLU A 28 11.14 -3.55 4.95
CA GLU A 28 10.73 -3.05 3.62
C GLU A 28 10.51 -1.54 3.62
N ILE A 29 9.94 -0.98 4.68
CA ILE A 29 9.78 0.48 4.81
C ILE A 29 11.16 1.15 4.90
N LEU A 30 12.09 0.60 5.69
CA LEU A 30 13.45 1.12 5.78
C LEU A 30 14.18 1.04 4.44
N GLU A 31 14.06 -0.07 3.71
CA GLU A 31 14.62 -0.21 2.37
C GLU A 31 14.03 0.81 1.40
N PHE A 32 12.71 1.02 1.43
CA PHE A 32 12.03 2.00 0.60
C PHE A 32 12.51 3.42 0.93
N ASP A 33 12.60 3.77 2.21
CA ASP A 33 13.08 5.07 2.69
C ASP A 33 14.54 5.33 2.28
N ASN A 34 15.40 4.30 2.30
CA ASN A 34 16.78 4.42 1.84
C ASN A 34 16.93 4.40 0.30
N SER A 35 15.91 3.96 -0.44
CA SER A 35 15.96 3.90 -1.91
C SER A 35 15.69 5.24 -2.58
N GLU A 36 15.06 6.18 -1.87
CA GLU A 36 14.71 7.50 -2.38
C GLU A 36 15.53 8.60 -1.72
N ILE A 37 16.02 9.54 -2.52
CA ILE A 37 16.76 10.70 -2.00
C ILE A 37 15.82 11.52 -1.11
N GLY A 38 16.13 11.54 0.19
CA GLY A 38 15.38 12.27 1.20
C GLY A 38 14.32 11.45 1.93
N GLY A 39 14.20 10.15 1.64
CA GLY A 39 13.18 9.29 2.24
C GLY A 39 11.83 9.33 1.51
N MET A 40 10.94 8.44 1.92
CA MET A 40 9.62 8.25 1.32
C MET A 40 8.74 9.50 1.46
N GLU A 41 8.80 10.16 2.62
CA GLU A 41 8.04 11.39 2.91
C GLU A 41 8.43 12.52 1.95
N GLN A 42 9.74 12.79 1.80
CA GLN A 42 10.22 13.82 0.89
C GLN A 42 9.94 13.47 -0.58
N TYR A 43 9.95 12.19 -0.94
CA TYR A 43 9.58 11.76 -2.28
C TYR A 43 8.10 12.06 -2.60
N ILE A 44 7.19 11.74 -1.67
CA ILE A 44 5.77 12.04 -1.80
C ILE A 44 5.55 13.55 -1.90
N GLU A 45 6.18 14.34 -1.01
CA GLU A 45 6.10 15.80 -1.06
C GLU A 45 6.60 16.37 -2.40
N ARG A 46 7.70 15.83 -2.94
CA ARG A 46 8.25 16.25 -4.23
C ARG A 46 7.26 16.01 -5.35
N ILE A 47 6.67 14.81 -5.42
CA ILE A 47 5.64 14.48 -6.43
C ILE A 47 4.43 15.42 -6.31
N GLN A 48 3.97 15.69 -5.09
CA GLN A 48 2.85 16.62 -4.85
C GLN A 48 3.18 18.05 -5.30
N LYS A 49 4.37 18.55 -4.98
CA LYS A 49 4.83 19.89 -5.41
C LYS A 49 4.99 19.99 -6.93
N GLU A 50 5.45 18.92 -7.57
CA GLU A 50 5.57 18.82 -9.03
C GLU A 50 4.21 18.72 -9.74
N LYS A 51 3.11 18.44 -9.01
CA LYS A 51 1.78 18.14 -9.56
C LYS A 51 1.81 17.03 -10.62
N ASP A 52 2.75 16.10 -10.47
CA ASP A 52 2.90 14.98 -11.39
C ASP A 52 1.96 13.85 -10.99
N ASN A 53 0.69 14.01 -11.39
CA ASN A 53 -0.36 13.01 -11.13
C ASN A 53 -0.01 11.63 -11.71
N THR A 54 0.84 11.57 -12.76
CA THR A 54 1.27 10.30 -13.34
C THR A 54 2.25 9.57 -12.43
N LYS A 55 3.25 10.28 -11.88
CA LYS A 55 4.17 9.71 -10.87
C LYS A 55 3.42 9.32 -9.60
N LEU A 56 2.49 10.16 -9.15
CA LEU A 56 1.69 9.88 -7.95
C LEU A 56 0.85 8.60 -8.13
N PHE A 57 0.18 8.47 -9.27
CA PHE A 57 -0.59 7.27 -9.61
C PHE A 57 0.29 6.02 -9.67
N LYS A 58 1.48 6.10 -10.30
CA LYS A 58 2.44 4.99 -10.35
C LYS A 58 2.92 4.58 -8.96
N LEU A 59 3.21 5.54 -8.10
CA LEU A 59 3.61 5.30 -6.71
C LEU A 59 2.50 4.59 -5.94
N PHE A 60 1.25 5.04 -6.01
CA PHE A 60 0.14 4.37 -5.31
C PHE A 60 -0.07 2.95 -5.81
N LYS A 61 -0.05 2.71 -7.13
CA LYS A 61 -0.15 1.36 -7.68
C LYS A 61 0.97 0.45 -7.15
N ASP A 62 2.20 0.94 -7.14
CA ASP A 62 3.35 0.19 -6.64
C ASP A 62 3.21 -0.14 -5.14
N LEU A 63 2.78 0.83 -4.32
CA LEU A 63 2.56 0.63 -2.89
C LEU A 63 1.45 -0.39 -2.60
N ILE A 64 0.31 -0.30 -3.29
CA ILE A 64 -0.79 -1.26 -3.16
C ILE A 64 -0.28 -2.68 -3.44
N LEU A 65 0.38 -2.88 -4.58
CA LEU A 65 0.80 -4.20 -5.05
C LEU A 65 1.93 -4.79 -4.20
N LYS A 66 2.93 -3.98 -3.82
CA LYS A 66 4.01 -4.42 -2.92
C LYS A 66 3.56 -4.67 -1.48
N ALA A 67 2.45 -4.05 -1.07
CA ALA A 67 1.84 -4.30 0.22
C ALA A 67 0.93 -5.53 0.21
N TYR A 68 0.38 -5.91 -0.94
CA TYR A 68 -0.60 -7.00 -1.04
C TYR A 68 0.01 -8.38 -0.74
N GLY A 69 -0.74 -9.22 -0.05
CA GLY A 69 -0.37 -10.60 0.21
C GLY A 69 -1.36 -11.33 1.12
N GLU A 70 -1.00 -12.55 1.49
CA GLU A 70 -1.83 -13.42 2.30
C GLU A 70 -1.14 -13.84 3.59
N LYS A 71 -1.90 -13.90 4.68
CA LYS A 71 -1.39 -14.42 5.95
C LYS A 71 -1.27 -15.95 5.86
N SER A 72 -0.12 -16.51 6.22
CA SER A 72 0.04 -17.96 6.31
C SER A 72 -0.88 -18.57 7.39
N GLN A 73 -1.24 -19.84 7.23
CA GLN A 73 -2.11 -20.54 8.20
C GLN A 73 -1.54 -20.55 9.62
N ASP A 74 -0.22 -20.68 9.76
CA ASP A 74 0.48 -20.60 11.06
C ASP A 74 0.66 -19.16 11.58
N GLY A 75 0.25 -18.17 10.79
CA GLY A 75 0.33 -16.74 11.11
C GLY A 75 1.73 -16.15 11.18
N ARG A 76 2.77 -16.90 10.79
CA ARG A 76 4.18 -16.47 10.90
C ARG A 76 4.67 -15.68 9.72
N ARG A 77 3.99 -15.78 8.58
CA ARG A 77 4.39 -15.12 7.33
C ARG A 77 3.25 -14.29 6.78
N PHE A 78 3.63 -13.17 6.20
CA PHE A 78 2.80 -12.46 5.25
C PHE A 78 3.38 -12.74 3.87
N ILE A 79 2.73 -13.62 3.13
CA ILE A 79 3.23 -14.19 1.89
C ILE A 79 2.90 -13.21 0.77
N LYS A 80 3.95 -12.61 0.22
CA LYS A 80 3.91 -11.73 -0.93
C LYS A 80 4.67 -12.37 -2.07
N SER A 81 4.16 -12.25 -3.29
CA SER A 81 4.81 -12.69 -4.52
C SER A 81 4.34 -11.85 -5.69
N GLU A 82 5.13 -11.82 -6.76
CA GLU A 82 4.75 -11.16 -8.01
C GLU A 82 3.47 -11.77 -8.58
N GLU A 83 3.33 -13.10 -8.55
CA GLU A 83 2.13 -13.82 -8.97
C GLU A 83 0.88 -13.32 -8.23
N LYS A 84 0.93 -13.23 -6.89
CA LYS A 84 -0.21 -12.73 -6.09
C LYS A 84 -0.55 -11.27 -6.40
N ALA A 85 0.47 -10.44 -6.59
CA ALA A 85 0.26 -9.06 -6.99
C ALA A 85 -0.40 -8.95 -8.37
N ILE A 86 0.01 -9.79 -9.33
CA ILE A 86 -0.58 -9.87 -10.67
C ILE A 86 -2.03 -10.34 -10.58
N GLU A 87 -2.31 -11.44 -9.87
CA GLU A 87 -3.67 -11.97 -9.66
C GLU A 87 -4.58 -10.88 -9.08
N PHE A 88 -4.16 -10.22 -8.01
CA PHE A 88 -4.94 -9.14 -7.41
C PHE A 88 -5.15 -7.97 -8.37
N SER A 89 -4.13 -7.56 -9.11
CA SER A 89 -4.22 -6.46 -10.08
C SER A 89 -5.24 -6.69 -11.21
N GLN A 90 -5.66 -7.93 -11.42
CA GLN A 90 -6.64 -8.35 -12.42
C GLN A 90 -8.06 -8.47 -11.85
N THR A 91 -8.29 -8.04 -10.61
CA THR A 91 -9.61 -8.09 -9.95
C THR A 91 -10.34 -6.75 -10.01
N GLU A 92 -11.67 -6.80 -9.97
CA GLU A 92 -12.49 -5.59 -9.80
C GLU A 92 -12.28 -4.93 -8.43
N ALA A 93 -11.93 -5.70 -7.40
CA ALA A 93 -11.55 -5.14 -6.10
C ALA A 93 -10.30 -4.25 -6.16
N TYR A 94 -9.32 -4.61 -7.00
CA TYR A 94 -8.17 -3.74 -7.25
C TYR A 94 -8.56 -2.47 -7.99
N SER A 95 -9.45 -2.58 -8.99
CA SER A 95 -10.00 -1.42 -9.71
C SER A 95 -10.68 -0.43 -8.75
N GLU A 96 -11.58 -0.92 -7.91
CA GLU A 96 -12.28 -0.12 -6.90
C GLU A 96 -11.30 0.56 -5.93
N LEU A 97 -10.32 -0.19 -5.41
CA LEU A 97 -9.29 0.37 -4.53
C LEU A 97 -8.51 1.49 -5.21
N VAL A 98 -8.04 1.29 -6.44
CA VAL A 98 -7.29 2.31 -7.17
C VAL A 98 -8.17 3.55 -7.43
N MET A 99 -9.43 3.37 -7.82
CA MET A 99 -10.34 4.47 -8.07
C MET A 99 -10.65 5.28 -6.80
N GLU A 100 -10.81 4.60 -5.66
CA GLU A 100 -10.95 5.23 -4.35
C GLU A 100 -9.73 6.11 -4.03
N LEU A 101 -8.51 5.55 -4.08
CA LEU A 101 -7.31 6.29 -3.66
C LEU A 101 -6.93 7.43 -4.64
N VAL A 102 -7.30 7.34 -5.92
CA VAL A 102 -7.05 8.41 -6.88
C VAL A 102 -8.06 9.55 -6.75
N SER A 103 -9.29 9.24 -6.32
CA SER A 103 -10.37 10.22 -6.23
C SER A 103 -10.45 10.89 -4.84
N ASP A 104 -9.91 10.24 -3.81
CA ASP A 104 -9.95 10.69 -2.43
C ASP A 104 -8.53 10.70 -1.81
N ALA A 105 -8.00 11.91 -1.64
CA ALA A 105 -6.68 12.12 -1.08
C ALA A 105 -6.58 11.72 0.41
N ASP A 106 -7.67 11.83 1.17
CA ASP A 106 -7.70 11.44 2.58
C ASP A 106 -7.71 9.91 2.69
N ALA A 107 -8.48 9.22 1.84
CA ALA A 107 -8.45 7.76 1.75
C ALA A 107 -7.06 7.23 1.33
N ALA A 108 -6.40 7.90 0.38
CA ALA A 108 -5.03 7.57 -0.01
C ALA A 108 -4.03 7.73 1.13
N ALA A 109 -4.12 8.84 1.87
CA ALA A 109 -3.29 9.08 3.04
C ALA A 109 -3.55 8.04 4.14
N GLU A 110 -4.82 7.70 4.41
CA GLU A 110 -5.19 6.67 5.38
C GLU A 110 -4.67 5.29 4.98
N PHE A 111 -4.76 4.93 3.69
CA PHE A 111 -4.22 3.68 3.18
C PHE A 111 -2.70 3.60 3.40
N VAL A 112 -1.94 4.60 2.94
CA VAL A 112 -0.48 4.64 3.11
C VAL A 112 -0.12 4.59 4.60
N ASN A 113 -0.78 5.40 5.43
CA ASN A 113 -0.56 5.41 6.87
C ASN A 113 -0.86 4.05 7.48
N SER A 114 -1.93 3.37 7.09
CA SER A 114 -2.33 2.08 7.67
C SER A 114 -1.40 0.95 7.30
N VAL A 115 -0.89 0.94 6.06
CA VAL A 115 0.07 -0.07 5.59
C VAL A 115 1.46 0.19 6.18
N CYS A 116 1.85 1.46 6.33
CA CYS A 116 3.14 1.89 6.88
C CYS A 116 3.14 2.09 8.42
N ALA A 117 1.99 2.01 9.09
CA ALA A 117 1.81 2.33 10.51
C ALA A 117 2.68 1.51 11.47
N SER A 118 3.23 0.39 11.03
CA SER A 118 4.21 -0.38 11.81
C SER A 118 5.51 0.40 12.07
N VAL A 119 5.75 1.51 11.37
CA VAL A 119 6.94 2.37 11.49
C VAL A 119 6.62 3.75 12.06
N LEU A 120 5.50 4.37 11.66
CA LEU A 120 5.15 5.74 12.10
C LEU A 120 4.80 5.83 13.60
N LYS A 121 4.32 4.75 14.22
CA LYS A 121 4.11 4.71 15.69
C LYS A 121 5.42 4.56 16.48
N ASP A 122 6.48 4.06 15.86
CA ASP A 122 7.78 3.79 16.49
C ASP A 122 8.83 4.89 16.27
N GLN A 123 8.57 5.90 15.42
CA GLN A 123 9.44 7.10 15.30
C GLN A 123 9.49 7.98 16.58
N LYS A 124 8.80 7.59 17.66
CA LYS A 124 9.10 8.07 19.03
C LYS A 124 10.29 7.37 19.68
N LEU A 125 11.03 6.50 18.98
CA LEU A 125 12.26 5.87 19.47
C LEU A 125 13.49 6.40 18.73
N ASN A 126 13.97 7.53 19.26
CA ASN A 126 15.32 8.10 19.21
C ASN A 126 16.02 8.31 17.85
N PRO A 127 16.48 9.55 17.56
CA PRO A 127 17.50 9.74 16.53
C PRO A 127 18.76 9.00 16.96
N VAL A 128 19.26 8.10 16.12
CA VAL A 128 20.63 7.61 16.28
C VAL A 128 21.53 8.81 16.05
N SER A 129 21.99 9.37 17.17
CA SER A 129 23.03 10.38 17.20
C SER A 129 24.29 9.77 16.56
N LYS A 130 24.73 10.35 15.46
CA LYS A 130 26.15 10.43 15.10
C LYS A 130 26.43 11.82 14.57
#